data_AF-A0A1N7JED4-F1
#
_entry.id   AF-A0A1N7JED4-F1
#
_cell.length_a   1.000
_cell.length_b   1.000
_cell.length_c   1.000
_cell.angle_alpha   90.00
_cell.angle_beta   90.00
_cell.angle_gamma   90.00
#
_symmetry.space_group_name_H-M   'P 1'
#
loop_
_entity.id
_entity.type
_entity.pdbx_description
1 polymer ?
#
loop_
_entity_poly.entity_id
_entity_poly.type
_entity_poly.pdbx_seq_one_letter_code
_entity_poly.pdbx_strand_id
1 'polypeptide(L)'
;MKRKNPKPKTETNPKGHEECDTDPANPEIHRAVDEVNDEYPNRFGGWKFTRRTTYDSCSDLSYASVVQAKQGNAQFGTLILMFHKGEYISIDSIYPQQAKEITPDGDSFTVLYKGWEALDAAGAANSESPNYNSTVTYYWDGAKVAHEGRIPNTSLTAR
;
A
#
# COMPACT_ATOMS: atom_id res chain seq x y z
N MET A 1 -61.43 19.31 29.89
CA MET A 1 -60.44 20.13 29.13
C MET A 1 -59.20 19.29 28.87
N LYS A 2 -58.88 19.00 27.59
CA LYS A 2 -57.72 18.20 27.18
C LYS A 2 -56.43 19.01 27.40
N ARG A 3 -55.51 18.55 28.26
CA ARG A 3 -54.15 19.11 28.36
C ARG A 3 -53.21 18.24 27.52
N LYS A 4 -52.58 18.87 26.51
CA LYS A 4 -51.65 18.26 25.55
C LYS A 4 -50.32 17.94 26.26
N ASN A 5 -49.75 16.76 26.01
CA ASN A 5 -48.39 16.40 26.41
C ASN A 5 -47.36 17.37 25.81
N PRO A 6 -46.30 17.76 26.54
CA PRO A 6 -45.05 18.18 25.95
C PRO A 6 -44.25 16.94 25.50
N LYS A 7 -43.77 16.93 24.25
CA LYS A 7 -42.75 15.99 23.76
C LYS A 7 -41.46 16.12 24.59
N PRO A 8 -40.73 15.03 24.88
CA PRO A 8 -39.36 15.14 25.35
C PRO A 8 -38.54 15.86 24.28
N LYS A 9 -37.74 16.84 24.69
CA LYS A 9 -36.75 17.49 23.83
C LYS A 9 -35.69 16.44 23.51
N THR A 10 -35.54 16.12 22.23
CA THR A 10 -34.39 15.36 21.73
C THR A 10 -33.13 16.17 22.04
N GLU A 11 -32.37 15.71 23.04
CA GLU A 11 -31.00 16.14 23.23
C GLU A 11 -30.23 15.80 21.97
N THR A 12 -29.65 16.83 21.37
CA THR A 12 -28.80 16.74 20.19
C THR A 12 -27.50 16.10 20.66
N ASN A 13 -27.32 14.83 20.32
CA ASN A 13 -26.07 14.11 20.52
C ASN A 13 -24.96 14.87 19.76
N PRO A 14 -23.81 15.19 20.39
CA PRO A 14 -22.72 15.86 19.70
C PRO A 14 -22.19 14.97 18.56
N LYS A 15 -21.86 15.63 17.44
CA LYS A 15 -21.25 15.14 16.18
C LYS A 15 -20.73 13.70 16.26
N GLY A 16 -21.35 12.82 15.48
CA GLY A 16 -20.96 11.41 15.36
C GLY A 16 -19.48 11.25 15.05
N HIS A 17 -18.88 10.24 15.66
CA HIS A 17 -17.65 9.66 15.14
C HIS A 17 -17.89 9.32 13.67
N GLU A 18 -17.09 9.89 12.76
CA GLU A 18 -17.00 9.39 11.40
C GLU A 18 -16.63 7.91 11.50
N GLU A 19 -17.51 7.04 11.02
CA GLU A 19 -17.25 5.61 11.03
C GLU A 19 -16.14 5.35 10.02
N CYS A 20 -15.08 4.65 10.46
CA CYS A 20 -13.94 4.34 9.62
C CYS A 20 -14.38 3.40 8.48
N ASP A 21 -14.05 3.76 7.25
CA ASP A 21 -14.27 2.90 6.08
C ASP A 21 -13.06 1.98 5.91
N THR A 22 -13.30 0.68 6.05
CA THR A 22 -12.30 -0.37 5.89
C THR A 22 -12.65 -1.31 4.73
N ASP A 23 -13.46 -0.87 3.76
CA ASP A 23 -13.82 -1.70 2.61
C ASP A 23 -12.58 -2.00 1.75
N PRO A 24 -12.17 -3.27 1.58
CA PRO A 24 -11.05 -3.61 0.72
C PRO A 24 -11.32 -3.33 -0.77
N ALA A 25 -12.54 -2.98 -1.15
CA ALA A 25 -12.95 -2.53 -2.48
C ALA A 25 -13.28 -1.03 -2.53
N ASN A 26 -12.84 -0.24 -1.54
CA ASN A 26 -13.08 1.20 -1.49
C ASN A 26 -12.68 1.89 -2.81
N PRO A 27 -13.51 2.80 -3.36
CA PRO A 27 -13.24 3.48 -4.62
C PRO A 27 -11.93 4.29 -4.63
N GLU A 28 -11.42 4.69 -3.46
CA GLU A 28 -10.14 5.40 -3.34
C GLU A 28 -8.95 4.52 -3.72
N ILE A 29 -9.01 3.21 -3.43
CA ILE A 29 -8.00 2.26 -3.91
C ILE A 29 -8.00 2.23 -5.45
N HIS A 30 -9.17 2.27 -6.07
CA HIS A 30 -9.28 2.28 -7.53
C HIS A 30 -8.76 3.58 -8.15
N ARG A 31 -9.05 4.73 -7.52
CA ARG A 31 -8.48 6.03 -7.94
C ARG A 31 -6.96 6.03 -7.85
N ALA A 32 -6.39 5.54 -6.75
CA ALA A 32 -4.95 5.41 -6.58
C ALA A 32 -4.31 4.49 -7.65
N VAL A 33 -5.00 3.41 -8.02
CA VAL A 33 -4.56 2.52 -9.11
C VAL A 33 -4.60 3.23 -10.46
N ASP A 34 -5.59 4.07 -10.73
CA ASP A 34 -5.64 4.84 -11.98
C ASP A 34 -4.53 5.90 -12.02
N GLU A 35 -4.33 6.63 -10.91
CA GLU A 35 -3.27 7.64 -10.78
C GLU A 35 -1.87 7.04 -10.96
N VAL A 36 -1.56 5.92 -10.29
CA VAL A 36 -0.25 5.27 -10.44
C VAL A 36 -0.03 4.71 -11.85
N ASN A 37 -1.10 4.38 -12.58
CA ASN A 37 -1.01 3.93 -13.96
C ASN A 37 -0.68 5.07 -14.93
N ASP A 38 -1.16 6.27 -14.64
CA ASP A 38 -0.85 7.47 -15.39
C ASP A 38 0.58 7.96 -15.08
N GLU A 39 0.98 7.97 -13.81
CA GLU A 39 2.30 8.47 -13.37
C GLU A 39 3.44 7.48 -13.61
N TYR A 40 3.22 6.19 -13.38
CA TYR A 40 4.24 5.15 -13.45
C TYR A 40 3.86 4.05 -14.45
N PRO A 41 3.68 4.39 -15.74
CA PRO A 41 3.27 3.43 -16.74
C PRO A 41 4.35 2.34 -16.89
N ASN A 42 3.90 1.12 -17.21
CA ASN A 42 4.81 0.02 -17.48
C ASN A 42 4.41 -0.73 -18.76
N ARG A 43 5.40 -1.37 -19.41
CA ARG A 43 5.20 -2.13 -20.67
C ARG A 43 4.28 -3.35 -20.53
N PHE A 44 3.87 -3.69 -19.31
CA PHE A 44 3.05 -4.86 -18.98
C PHE A 44 1.57 -4.51 -18.82
N GLY A 45 1.12 -3.39 -19.39
CA GLY A 45 -0.29 -3.00 -19.39
C GLY A 45 -0.75 -2.39 -18.07
N GLY A 46 0.17 -1.80 -17.32
CA GLY A 46 -0.12 -1.09 -16.08
C GLY A 46 -0.09 -1.97 -14.83
N TRP A 47 -0.64 -1.43 -13.76
CA TRP A 47 -0.73 -1.97 -12.43
C TRP A 47 -2.17 -2.39 -12.15
N LYS A 48 -2.32 -3.57 -11.54
CA LYS A 48 -3.61 -4.16 -11.19
C LYS A 48 -3.64 -4.45 -9.70
N PHE A 49 -4.70 -4.01 -9.04
CA PHE A 49 -4.93 -4.29 -7.63
C PHE A 49 -5.03 -5.78 -7.34
N THR A 50 -4.28 -6.23 -6.33
CA THR A 50 -4.17 -7.65 -5.94
C THR A 50 -5.24 -8.08 -4.93
N ARG A 51 -6.08 -7.15 -4.45
CA ARG A 51 -6.97 -7.34 -3.28
C ARG A 51 -6.24 -7.55 -1.94
N ARG A 52 -4.92 -7.44 -1.92
CA ARG A 52 -4.14 -7.40 -0.68
C ARG A 52 -4.05 -5.97 -0.20
N THR A 53 -4.75 -5.66 0.89
CA THR A 53 -4.86 -4.30 1.42
C THR A 53 -5.11 -4.32 2.93
N THR A 54 -4.72 -3.24 3.59
CA THR A 54 -5.09 -2.89 4.98
C THR A 54 -5.87 -1.58 5.03
N TYR A 55 -6.42 -1.14 3.89
CA TYR A 55 -7.12 0.15 3.74
C TYR A 55 -8.06 0.42 4.90
N ASP A 56 -7.87 1.58 5.51
CA ASP A 56 -8.64 2.08 6.63
C ASP A 56 -8.61 3.62 6.56
N SER A 57 -9.79 4.24 6.48
CA SER A 57 -9.91 5.70 6.39
C SER A 57 -9.52 6.44 7.69
N CYS A 58 -9.32 5.73 8.79
CA CYS A 58 -8.89 6.29 10.07
C CYS A 58 -7.44 5.99 10.42
N SER A 59 -6.80 5.02 9.75
CA SER A 59 -5.40 4.68 10.03
C SER A 59 -4.46 5.78 9.57
N ASP A 60 -3.43 6.07 10.37
CA ASP A 60 -2.35 6.95 9.98
C ASP A 60 -1.54 6.38 8.80
N LEU A 61 -1.49 5.05 8.65
CA LEU A 61 -0.92 4.41 7.48
C LEU A 61 -1.67 3.11 7.15
N SER A 62 -2.17 3.02 5.93
CA SER A 62 -2.63 1.76 5.35
C SER A 62 -2.05 1.56 3.96
N TYR A 63 -2.16 0.34 3.43
CA TYR A 63 -1.59 0.02 2.12
C TYR A 63 -2.55 -0.78 1.24
N ALA A 64 -2.36 -0.68 -0.07
CA ALA A 64 -2.91 -1.59 -1.06
C ALA A 64 -1.78 -2.06 -2.00
N SER A 65 -1.74 -3.35 -2.32
CA SER A 65 -0.71 -3.90 -3.20
C SER A 65 -1.23 -4.06 -4.63
N VAL A 66 -0.42 -3.63 -5.59
CA VAL A 66 -0.68 -3.80 -7.02
C VAL A 66 0.43 -4.63 -7.67
N VAL A 67 0.09 -5.34 -8.74
CA VAL A 67 1.00 -6.16 -9.55
C VAL A 67 0.90 -5.76 -11.01
N GLN A 68 1.96 -5.98 -11.79
CA GLN A 68 1.91 -5.82 -13.24
C GLN A 68 0.72 -6.59 -13.85
N ALA A 69 -0.07 -5.91 -14.69
CA ALA A 69 -1.31 -6.46 -15.24
C ALA A 69 -1.08 -7.68 -16.15
N LYS A 70 0.00 -7.67 -16.93
CA LYS A 70 0.45 -8.79 -17.76
C LYS A 70 1.64 -9.48 -17.10
N GLN A 71 1.39 -10.64 -16.50
CA GLN A 71 2.42 -11.48 -15.93
C GLN A 71 2.79 -12.61 -16.90
N GLY A 72 4.02 -12.59 -17.42
CA GLY A 72 4.51 -13.61 -18.37
C GLY A 72 5.47 -14.64 -17.78
N ASN A 73 5.99 -14.41 -16.56
CA ASN A 73 6.94 -15.29 -15.89
C ASN A 73 6.99 -14.99 -14.36
N ALA A 74 7.86 -15.71 -13.65
CA ALA A 74 8.08 -15.58 -12.20
C ALA A 74 8.76 -14.25 -11.77
N GLN A 75 9.21 -13.43 -12.72
CA GLN A 75 9.82 -12.13 -12.48
C GLN A 75 8.77 -11.04 -12.78
N PHE A 76 7.88 -10.82 -11.82
CA PHE A 76 6.86 -9.79 -11.89
C PHE A 76 7.22 -8.63 -10.97
N GLY A 77 6.80 -7.43 -11.36
CA GLY A 77 6.88 -6.23 -10.55
C GLY A 77 5.63 -6.03 -9.69
N THR A 78 5.84 -5.46 -8.50
CA THR A 78 4.80 -4.99 -7.58
C THR A 78 5.03 -3.53 -7.25
N LEU A 79 3.96 -2.80 -6.94
CA LEU A 79 4.01 -1.57 -6.15
C LEU A 79 3.13 -1.70 -4.92
N ILE A 80 3.43 -0.89 -3.92
CA ILE A 80 2.60 -0.74 -2.73
C ILE A 80 2.11 0.69 -2.71
N LEU A 81 0.79 0.87 -2.84
CA LEU A 81 0.10 2.14 -2.70
C LEU A 81 -0.11 2.39 -1.21
N MET A 82 0.24 3.58 -0.73
CA MET A 82 0.16 3.96 0.67
C MET A 82 -0.87 5.07 0.86
N PHE A 83 -1.64 4.95 1.93
CA PHE A 83 -2.73 5.85 2.26
C PHE A 83 -2.56 6.39 3.68
N HIS A 84 -2.84 7.68 3.88
CA HIS A 84 -2.95 8.31 5.19
C HIS A 84 -4.39 8.77 5.39
N LYS A 85 -5.07 8.24 6.40
CA LYS A 85 -6.48 8.55 6.70
C LYS A 85 -7.39 8.38 5.48
N GLY A 86 -7.17 7.29 4.76
CA GLY A 86 -7.90 6.94 3.54
C GLY A 86 -7.43 7.66 2.28
N GLU A 87 -6.66 8.74 2.35
CA GLU A 87 -6.18 9.46 1.17
C GLU A 87 -4.90 8.82 0.60
N TYR A 88 -4.85 8.60 -0.71
CA TYR A 88 -3.62 8.13 -1.37
C TYR A 88 -2.52 9.19 -1.30
N ILE A 89 -1.31 8.77 -0.93
CA ILE A 89 -0.19 9.71 -0.70
C ILE A 89 1.12 9.34 -1.39
N SER A 90 1.43 8.05 -1.58
CA SER A 90 2.70 7.63 -2.16
C SER A 90 2.73 6.17 -2.59
N ILE A 91 3.79 5.82 -3.32
CA ILE A 91 4.20 4.43 -3.55
C ILE A 91 5.45 4.07 -2.76
N ASP A 92 5.74 2.77 -2.65
CA ASP A 92 6.98 2.28 -2.04
C ASP A 92 8.24 2.65 -2.82
N SER A 93 8.22 2.50 -4.14
CA SER A 93 9.39 2.83 -4.97
C SER A 93 9.01 3.12 -6.41
N ILE A 94 9.68 4.10 -7.02
CA ILE A 94 9.60 4.33 -8.47
C ILE A 94 10.38 3.27 -9.29
N TYR A 95 11.20 2.45 -8.61
CA TYR A 95 11.93 1.35 -9.23
C TYR A 95 11.12 0.06 -9.13
N PRO A 96 11.12 -0.81 -10.16
CA PRO A 96 10.42 -2.08 -10.10
C PRO A 96 10.87 -2.93 -8.90
N GLN A 97 9.95 -3.17 -7.97
CA GLN A 97 10.16 -4.06 -6.83
C GLN A 97 9.48 -5.41 -7.03
N GLN A 98 9.90 -6.40 -6.27
CA GLN A 98 9.17 -7.65 -6.12
C GLN A 98 8.95 -7.93 -4.64
N ALA A 99 7.80 -7.49 -4.12
CA ALA A 99 7.36 -7.80 -2.78
C ALA A 99 6.98 -9.29 -2.70
N LYS A 100 7.67 -10.04 -1.85
CA LYS A 100 7.39 -11.46 -1.59
C LYS A 100 6.34 -11.61 -0.50
N GLU A 101 6.42 -10.76 0.51
CA GLU A 101 5.54 -10.76 1.67
C GLU A 101 5.33 -9.33 2.16
N ILE A 102 4.13 -9.03 2.65
CA ILE A 102 3.74 -7.79 3.29
C ILE A 102 3.00 -8.16 4.58
N THR A 103 3.59 -7.84 5.71
CA THR A 103 3.09 -8.19 7.05
C THR A 103 2.62 -6.93 7.75
N PRO A 104 1.30 -6.74 7.95
CA PRO A 104 0.78 -5.64 8.76
C PRO A 104 1.23 -5.73 10.21
N ASP A 105 1.50 -4.60 10.85
CA ASP A 105 1.83 -4.49 12.27
C ASP A 105 1.34 -3.15 12.85
N GLY A 106 0.13 -3.15 13.39
CA GLY A 106 -0.53 -1.93 13.89
C GLY A 106 -0.63 -0.85 12.82
N ASP A 107 -0.10 0.33 13.12
CA ASP A 107 -0.04 1.50 12.22
C ASP A 107 1.17 1.47 11.26
N SER A 108 1.76 0.29 11.07
CA SER A 108 2.92 0.07 10.21
C SER A 108 2.76 -1.22 9.40
N PHE A 109 3.64 -1.43 8.43
CA PHE A 109 3.74 -2.71 7.76
C PHE A 109 5.16 -2.99 7.30
N THR A 110 5.54 -4.27 7.33
CA THR A 110 6.85 -4.73 6.90
C THR A 110 6.76 -5.48 5.59
N VAL A 111 7.65 -5.17 4.66
CA VAL A 111 7.73 -5.79 3.35
C VAL A 111 9.04 -6.54 3.20
N LEU A 112 8.95 -7.80 2.79
CA LEU A 112 10.09 -8.59 2.35
C LEU A 112 10.21 -8.48 0.83
N TYR A 113 11.17 -7.69 0.36
CA TYR A 113 11.47 -7.53 -1.05
C TYR A 113 12.53 -8.53 -1.52
N LYS A 114 12.42 -8.96 -2.76
CA LYS A 114 13.51 -9.68 -3.44
C LYS A 114 14.65 -8.73 -3.81
N GLY A 115 15.88 -9.09 -3.46
CA GLY A 115 17.08 -8.28 -3.69
C GLY A 115 17.86 -8.72 -4.93
N TRP A 116 17.39 -8.36 -6.13
CA TRP A 116 18.09 -8.66 -7.38
C TRP A 116 19.46 -7.99 -7.47
N GLU A 117 19.58 -6.76 -6.96
CA GLU A 117 20.84 -6.03 -6.88
C GLU A 117 21.89 -6.78 -6.05
N ALA A 118 21.49 -7.33 -4.91
CA ALA A 118 22.39 -8.09 -4.04
C ALA A 118 22.79 -9.44 -4.67
N LEU A 119 21.86 -10.09 -5.37
CA LEU A 119 22.14 -11.31 -6.14
C LEU A 119 23.18 -11.06 -7.24
N ASP A 120 22.98 -10.00 -8.03
CA ASP A 120 23.88 -9.62 -9.13
C ASP A 120 25.27 -9.25 -8.61
N ALA A 121 25.34 -8.44 -7.55
CA ALA A 121 26.60 -8.07 -6.91
C ALA A 121 27.37 -9.28 -6.34
N ALA A 122 26.67 -10.33 -5.93
CA ALA A 122 27.27 -11.59 -5.46
C ALA A 122 27.72 -12.51 -6.61
N GLY A 123 27.35 -12.22 -7.86
CA GLY A 123 27.60 -13.11 -9.00
C GLY A 123 26.89 -14.47 -8.88
N ALA A 124 25.82 -14.55 -8.09
CA ALA A 124 25.14 -15.79 -7.75
C ALA A 124 24.11 -16.20 -8.83
N ALA A 125 23.78 -17.49 -8.87
CA ALA A 125 22.82 -18.00 -9.85
C ALA A 125 21.38 -17.57 -9.52
N ASN A 126 20.53 -17.42 -10.53
CA ASN A 126 19.10 -17.08 -10.33
C ASN A 126 18.35 -18.04 -9.39
N SER A 127 18.76 -19.31 -9.32
CA SER A 127 18.22 -20.30 -8.39
C SER A 127 18.49 -19.97 -6.93
N GLU A 128 19.53 -19.19 -6.63
CA GLU A 128 19.88 -18.73 -5.29
C GLU A 128 19.14 -17.45 -4.88
N SER A 129 18.37 -16.86 -5.79
CA SER A 129 17.60 -15.65 -5.52
C SER A 129 16.67 -15.68 -4.30
N PRO A 130 16.17 -16.84 -3.80
CA PRO A 130 15.47 -16.89 -2.51
C PRO A 130 16.32 -16.46 -1.31
N ASN A 131 17.65 -16.56 -1.39
CA ASN A 131 18.60 -16.20 -0.32
C ASN A 131 18.88 -14.69 -0.25
N TYR A 132 18.45 -13.92 -1.26
CA TYR A 132 18.72 -12.49 -1.37
C TYR A 132 17.41 -11.71 -1.23
N ASN A 133 17.20 -11.14 -0.05
CA ASN A 133 16.03 -10.34 0.26
C ASN A 133 16.42 -9.09 1.04
N SER A 134 15.56 -8.08 1.01
CA SER A 134 15.66 -6.89 1.86
C SER A 134 14.34 -6.69 2.59
N THR A 135 14.42 -6.40 3.88
CA THR A 135 13.25 -6.11 4.72
C THR A 135 13.15 -4.60 4.88
N VAL A 136 11.95 -4.05 4.65
CA VAL A 136 11.66 -2.62 4.83
C VAL A 136 10.36 -2.47 5.62
N THR A 137 10.39 -1.69 6.69
CA THR A 137 9.21 -1.39 7.51
C THR A 137 8.78 0.04 7.24
N TYR A 138 7.53 0.23 6.84
CA TYR A 138 6.92 1.53 6.56
C TYR A 138 6.01 1.94 7.70
N TYR A 139 6.07 3.20 8.10
CA TYR A 139 5.27 3.77 9.19
C TYR A 139 5.04 5.26 8.95
N TRP A 140 4.03 5.83 9.62
CA TRP A 140 3.80 7.27 9.65
C TRP A 140 4.70 7.92 10.71
N ASP A 141 5.52 8.91 10.34
CA ASP A 141 6.41 9.62 11.28
C ASP A 141 5.75 10.84 11.98
N GLY A 142 4.46 11.07 11.69
CA GLY A 142 3.72 12.25 12.11
C GLY A 142 3.54 13.30 11.01
N ALA A 143 4.31 13.23 9.92
CA ALA A 143 4.23 14.16 8.79
C ALA A 143 4.21 13.49 7.42
N LYS A 144 4.86 12.32 7.28
CA LYS A 144 4.94 11.57 6.03
C LYS A 144 5.14 10.08 6.31
N VAL A 145 5.06 9.28 5.25
CA VAL A 145 5.57 7.91 5.32
C VAL A 145 7.09 7.95 5.46
N ALA A 146 7.58 7.32 6.52
CA ALA A 146 8.98 7.01 6.72
C ALA A 146 9.18 5.49 6.61
N HIS A 147 10.43 5.07 6.49
CA HIS A 147 10.76 3.65 6.49
C HIS A 147 12.08 3.35 7.19
N GLU A 148 12.16 2.15 7.75
CA GLU A 148 13.38 1.51 8.22
C GLU A 148 13.81 0.42 7.25
N GLY A 149 15.11 0.25 7.07
CA GLY A 149 15.67 -0.66 6.07
C GLY A 149 15.88 -0.01 4.70
N ARG A 150 16.57 -0.73 3.81
CA ARG A 150 16.92 -0.27 2.46
C ARG A 150 15.96 -0.89 1.44
N ILE A 151 15.26 -0.04 0.70
CA ILE A 151 14.53 -0.47 -0.50
C ILE A 151 15.56 -0.98 -1.53
N PRO A 152 15.51 -2.26 -1.94
CA PRO A 152 16.50 -2.82 -2.84
C PRO A 152 16.27 -2.36 -4.29
N ASN A 153 17.17 -2.72 -5.20
CA ASN A 153 16.98 -2.59 -6.65
C ASN A 153 16.92 -1.14 -7.17
N THR A 154 17.25 -0.14 -6.34
CA THR A 154 17.23 1.28 -6.72
C THR A 154 18.42 1.70 -7.59
N SER A 155 19.45 0.85 -7.72
CA SER A 155 20.60 1.03 -8.60
C SER A 155 20.51 0.23 -9.89
N LEU A 156 19.51 -0.64 -10.04
CA LEU A 156 19.30 -1.41 -11.25
C LEU A 156 18.65 -0.50 -12.29
N THR A 157 19.36 -0.22 -13.39
CA THR A 157 18.75 0.45 -14.54
C THR A 157 17.57 -0.38 -15.04
N ALA A 158 16.42 0.26 -15.25
CA ALA A 158 15.27 -0.37 -15.90
C ALA A 158 15.73 -0.91 -17.28
N ARG A 159 15.75 -2.25 -17.44
CA ARG A 159 16.06 -2.92 -18.70
C ARG A 159 14.82 -3.12 -19.57
#